data_AF-A0A4U1CTL6-F1
#
_entry.id   AF-A0A4U1CTL6-F1
#
_cell.length_a   1.000
_cell.length_b   1.000
_cell.length_c   1.000
_cell.angle_alpha   90.00
_cell.angle_beta   90.00
_cell.angle_gamma   90.00
#
_symmetry.space_group_name_H-M   'P 1'
#
loop_
_entity.id
_entity.type
_entity.pdbx_description
1 polymer ?
#
loop_
_entity_poly.entity_id
_entity_poly.type
_entity_poly.pdbx_seq_one_letter_code
_entity_poly.pdbx_strand_id
1 'polypeptide(L)'
;MDLSRTKRLRKIIGFNVLILFFVSSCSQLDNQSLGENLSIWEGDKKEDRAIVYCEGNCRGGIYVIPSYDRHYDSSGRYAEYLIDAKSNADWVIAKTFMIKHDRRNYWIINKEFNINNLDCEKANCDSIIQSKIIGPLDYQTLKEKNKALNINLTLEH
;
A
#
# COMPACT_ATOMS: atom_id res chain seq x y z
N MET A 1 0.46 31.93 -80.40
CA MET A 1 -0.81 32.27 -79.73
C MET A 1 -1.45 30.98 -79.29
N ASP A 2 -1.68 30.86 -77.97
CA ASP A 2 -2.74 30.12 -77.27
C ASP A 2 -3.25 28.76 -77.79
N LEU A 3 -3.59 27.78 -76.96
CA LEU A 3 -3.46 27.53 -75.53
C LEU A 3 -3.96 26.08 -75.38
N SER A 4 -3.42 25.38 -74.39
CA SER A 4 -4.19 24.52 -73.48
C SER A 4 -3.93 23.00 -73.50
N ARG A 5 -3.72 22.56 -72.25
CA ARG A 5 -4.20 21.32 -71.63
C ARG A 5 -3.43 20.03 -71.96
N THR A 6 -2.56 19.67 -71.02
CA THR A 6 -2.78 18.41 -70.28
C THR A 6 -2.22 18.52 -68.87
N LYS A 7 -2.98 17.99 -67.93
CA LYS A 7 -2.93 18.28 -66.49
C LYS A 7 -1.74 17.60 -65.83
N ARG A 8 -0.97 18.37 -65.04
CA ARG A 8 0.08 17.86 -64.13
C ARG A 8 -0.54 16.97 -63.06
N LEU A 9 -0.10 15.71 -62.98
CA LEU A 9 -0.27 14.86 -61.81
C LEU A 9 0.52 15.45 -60.64
N ARG A 10 -0.16 15.81 -59.56
CA ARG A 10 0.46 16.03 -58.25
C ARG A 10 -0.05 14.96 -57.30
N LYS A 11 0.74 13.89 -57.12
CA LYS A 11 0.57 12.93 -56.03
C LYS A 11 1.02 13.60 -54.74
N ILE A 12 0.07 14.03 -53.91
CA ILE A 12 0.31 14.36 -52.51
C ILE A 12 0.16 13.03 -51.76
N ILE A 13 1.27 12.35 -51.48
CA ILE A 13 1.25 11.16 -50.61
C ILE A 13 1.49 11.64 -49.19
N GLY A 14 0.51 11.30 -48.34
CA GLY A 14 0.28 11.86 -47.02
C GLY A 14 1.43 11.69 -46.04
N PHE A 15 1.64 12.80 -45.34
CA PHE A 15 2.41 13.03 -44.14
C PHE A 15 1.96 12.04 -43.03
N ASN A 16 2.74 10.98 -42.78
CA ASN A 16 2.57 10.14 -41.60
C ASN A 16 3.56 10.62 -40.52
N VAL A 17 3.10 11.52 -39.65
CA VAL A 17 3.82 11.89 -38.43
C VAL A 17 3.50 10.83 -37.39
N LEU A 18 4.44 9.91 -37.18
CA LEU A 18 4.39 8.95 -36.08
C LEU A 18 4.79 9.69 -34.79
N ILE A 19 3.81 10.30 -34.11
CA ILE A 19 4.04 10.89 -32.78
C ILE A 19 4.11 9.75 -31.76
N LEU A 20 5.33 9.35 -31.41
CA LEU A 20 5.62 8.52 -30.25
C LEU A 20 5.32 9.32 -28.98
N PHE A 21 4.09 9.23 -28.48
CA PHE A 21 3.75 9.66 -27.13
C PHE A 21 4.44 8.72 -26.13
N PHE A 22 5.64 9.09 -25.68
CA PHE A 22 6.18 8.63 -24.42
C PHE A 22 5.32 9.23 -23.30
N VAL A 23 4.20 8.57 -23.00
CA VAL A 23 3.45 8.83 -21.77
C VAL A 23 4.28 8.25 -20.63
N SER A 24 5.24 9.04 -20.16
CA SER A 24 5.89 8.82 -18.88
C SER A 24 4.80 8.91 -17.81
N SER A 25 4.19 7.77 -17.49
CA SER A 25 3.34 7.65 -16.33
C SER A 25 4.26 7.77 -15.12
N CYS A 26 4.38 8.99 -14.58
CA CYS A 26 4.70 9.13 -13.17
C CYS A 26 3.55 8.43 -12.42
N SER A 27 3.76 7.21 -11.97
CA SER A 27 2.92 6.64 -10.92
C SER A 27 3.08 7.57 -9.73
N GLN A 28 2.05 8.38 -9.47
CA GLN A 28 1.89 8.99 -8.15
C GLN A 28 2.14 7.88 -7.13
N LEU A 29 2.98 8.17 -6.14
CA LEU A 29 3.06 7.41 -4.90
C LEU A 29 1.71 7.56 -4.19
N ASP A 30 0.67 6.96 -4.77
CA ASP A 30 -0.64 6.84 -4.17
C ASP A 30 -0.49 5.76 -3.11
N ASN A 31 -0.42 6.20 -1.85
CA ASN A 31 -0.51 5.26 -0.74
C ASN A 31 -1.75 4.40 -0.95
N GLN A 32 -1.57 3.08 -0.97
CA GLN A 32 -2.69 2.19 -1.18
C GLN A 32 -3.56 2.20 0.07
N SER A 33 -4.69 2.89 0.00
CA SER A 33 -5.64 2.98 1.11
C SER A 33 -6.16 1.59 1.47
N LEU A 34 -6.17 1.31 2.77
CA LEU A 34 -6.81 0.14 3.36
C LEU A 34 -8.12 0.52 4.04
N GLY A 35 -8.57 1.79 3.98
CA GLY A 35 -9.79 2.29 4.64
C GLY A 35 -9.61 2.59 6.13
N GLU A 36 -10.54 3.35 6.73
CA GLU A 36 -10.49 3.80 8.13
C GLU A 36 -9.14 4.43 8.52
N ASN A 37 -8.64 5.35 7.68
CA ASN A 37 -7.36 6.04 7.86
C ASN A 37 -6.12 5.13 7.91
N LEU A 38 -6.26 3.84 7.58
CA LEU A 38 -5.15 2.94 7.35
C LEU A 38 -4.70 3.03 5.89
N SER A 39 -3.39 3.12 5.68
CA SER A 39 -2.78 3.11 4.36
C SER A 39 -1.48 2.32 4.36
N ILE A 40 -1.13 1.73 3.20
CA ILE A 40 0.21 1.22 2.98
C ILE A 40 1.12 2.41 2.68
N TRP A 41 2.14 2.58 3.49
CA TRP A 41 3.24 3.52 3.26
C TRP A 41 4.40 2.77 2.61
N GLU A 42 4.96 3.35 1.55
CA GLU A 42 6.10 2.81 0.81
C GLU A 42 7.17 3.88 0.65
N GLY A 43 8.41 3.53 1.00
CA GLY A 43 9.60 4.37 0.80
C GLY A 43 10.39 3.98 -0.45
N ASP A 44 11.67 4.32 -0.47
CA ASP A 44 12.58 3.98 -1.58
C ASP A 44 13.07 2.53 -1.54
N LYS A 45 12.93 1.85 -0.40
CA LYS A 45 13.29 0.45 -0.19
C LYS A 45 12.06 -0.38 0.12
N LYS A 46 12.12 -1.68 -0.21
CA LYS A 46 11.07 -2.62 0.15
C LYS A 46 10.90 -2.73 1.68
N GLU A 47 11.98 -2.51 2.44
CA GLU A 47 11.99 -2.55 3.89
C GLU A 47 11.24 -1.38 4.53
N ASP A 48 11.02 -0.28 3.80
CA ASP A 48 10.23 0.86 4.29
C ASP A 48 8.73 0.54 4.39
N ARG A 49 8.29 -0.54 3.73
CA ARG A 49 6.86 -0.83 3.60
C ARG A 49 6.24 -1.12 4.97
N ALA A 50 5.20 -0.37 5.31
CA ALA A 50 4.44 -0.53 6.53
C ALA A 50 2.97 -0.19 6.31
N ILE A 51 2.10 -0.68 7.18
CA ILE A 51 0.75 -0.13 7.35
C ILE A 51 0.87 0.99 8.38
N VAL A 52 0.38 2.17 8.01
CA VAL A 52 0.34 3.35 8.88
C VAL A 52 -1.10 3.81 9.08
N TYR A 53 -1.36 4.40 10.24
CA TYR A 53 -2.56 5.18 10.50
C TYR A 53 -2.26 6.66 10.30
N CYS A 54 -3.07 7.34 9.50
CA CYS A 54 -2.85 8.73 9.08
C CYS A 54 -4.16 9.36 8.60
N GLU A 55 -4.35 10.64 8.90
CA GLU A 55 -5.49 11.42 8.39
C GLU A 55 -5.09 12.15 7.10
N GLY A 56 -5.83 11.90 6.01
CA GLY A 56 -5.61 12.56 4.73
C GLY A 56 -4.42 12.01 3.92
N ASN A 57 -3.62 12.90 3.34
CA ASN A 57 -2.49 12.52 2.48
C ASN A 57 -1.30 12.04 3.32
N CYS A 58 -1.16 10.73 3.47
CA CYS A 58 -0.13 10.12 4.30
C CYS A 58 1.28 10.38 3.73
N ARG A 59 2.05 11.25 4.38
CA ARG A 59 3.52 11.35 4.18
C ARG A 59 4.31 10.65 5.29
N GLY A 60 3.57 10.02 6.20
CA GLY A 60 3.97 9.40 7.44
C GLY A 60 2.71 9.13 8.26
N GLY A 61 2.88 8.52 9.43
CA GLY A 61 1.77 8.21 10.32
C GLY A 61 2.21 7.35 11.49
N ILE A 62 1.25 6.92 12.28
CA ILE A 62 1.48 5.97 13.37
C ILE A 62 1.73 4.59 12.75
N TYR A 63 2.85 3.94 13.11
CA TYR A 63 3.18 2.60 12.63
C TYR A 63 2.23 1.57 13.21
N VAL A 64 1.44 0.93 12.35
CA VAL A 64 0.44 -0.07 12.74
C VAL A 64 1.06 -1.46 12.61
N ILE A 65 1.48 -1.84 11.40
CA ILE A 65 2.11 -3.14 11.11
C ILE A 65 3.29 -2.97 10.12
N PRO A 66 4.51 -3.37 10.49
CA PRO A 66 4.94 -3.65 11.85
C PRO A 66 4.84 -2.38 12.73
N SER A 67 4.71 -2.55 14.05
CA SER A 67 4.88 -1.42 14.98
C SER A 67 6.30 -0.87 14.88
N TYR A 68 6.54 0.37 15.32
CA TYR A 68 7.83 1.05 15.13
C TYR A 68 9.03 0.23 15.65
N ASP A 69 8.90 -0.31 16.85
CA ASP A 69 9.83 -1.16 17.58
C ASP A 69 9.97 -2.58 17.00
N ARG A 70 9.08 -2.98 16.08
CA ARG A 70 9.25 -4.17 15.24
C ARG A 70 9.82 -3.83 13.87
N HIS A 71 9.52 -2.64 13.35
CA HIS A 71 10.03 -2.15 12.08
C HIS A 71 11.53 -1.92 12.17
N TYR A 72 12.03 -1.38 13.29
CA TYR A 72 13.44 -1.11 13.53
C TYR A 72 13.99 -1.88 14.74
N ASP A 73 15.22 -2.39 14.63
CA ASP A 73 15.96 -2.97 15.76
C ASP A 73 16.50 -1.87 16.70
N SER A 74 17.07 -2.27 17.84
CA SER A 74 17.66 -1.35 18.83
C SER A 74 18.83 -0.50 18.28
N SER A 75 19.35 -0.84 17.10
CA SER A 75 20.40 -0.10 16.40
C SER A 75 19.84 0.79 15.28
N GLY A 76 18.52 0.88 15.13
CA GLY A 76 17.84 1.70 14.11
C GLY A 76 17.87 1.08 12.72
N ARG A 77 18.16 -0.22 12.58
CA ARG A 77 18.14 -0.92 11.28
C ARG A 77 16.80 -1.62 11.08
N TYR A 78 16.36 -1.76 9.84
CA TYR A 78 15.14 -2.52 9.55
C TYR A 78 15.21 -3.94 10.14
N ALA A 79 14.12 -4.34 10.78
CA ALA A 79 13.96 -5.64 11.44
C ALA A 79 12.76 -6.42 10.89
N GLU A 80 11.71 -5.71 10.48
CA GLU A 80 10.50 -6.28 9.89
C GLU A 80 9.88 -5.29 8.90
N TYR A 81 9.28 -5.79 7.82
CA TYR A 81 8.59 -4.95 6.82
C TYR A 81 7.37 -5.65 6.21
N LEU A 82 6.46 -4.89 5.64
CA LEU A 82 5.23 -5.36 5.00
C LEU A 82 5.49 -5.97 3.62
N ILE A 83 4.94 -7.17 3.39
CA ILE A 83 4.96 -7.87 2.10
C ILE A 83 3.67 -7.60 1.32
N ASP A 84 2.52 -7.84 1.95
CA ASP A 84 1.19 -7.70 1.33
C ASP A 84 0.15 -7.41 2.41
N ALA A 85 -0.93 -6.76 2.02
CA ALA A 85 -2.09 -6.52 2.85
C ALA A 85 -3.36 -6.58 1.99
N LYS A 86 -4.43 -7.12 2.56
CA LYS A 86 -5.77 -7.11 1.99
C LYS A 86 -6.74 -6.56 3.00
N SER A 87 -7.77 -5.88 2.50
CA SER A 87 -8.76 -5.23 3.35
C SER A 87 -10.19 -5.47 2.83
N ASN A 88 -11.14 -5.53 3.75
CA ASN A 88 -12.57 -5.35 3.49
C ASN A 88 -13.11 -4.19 4.36
N ALA A 89 -14.42 -4.11 4.60
CA ALA A 89 -15.00 -3.03 5.40
C ALA A 89 -14.50 -3.02 6.86
N ASP A 90 -14.39 -4.19 7.49
CA ASP A 90 -14.18 -4.31 8.95
C ASP A 90 -12.76 -4.74 9.33
N TRP A 91 -12.04 -5.38 8.39
CA TRP A 91 -10.79 -6.07 8.66
C TRP A 91 -9.70 -5.73 7.65
N VAL A 92 -8.46 -5.75 8.13
CA VAL A 92 -7.25 -5.90 7.32
C VAL A 92 -6.55 -7.19 7.73
N ILE A 93 -6.07 -7.96 6.76
CA ILE A 93 -5.07 -9.00 6.99
C ILE A 93 -3.77 -8.59 6.34
N ALA A 94 -2.65 -8.82 7.02
CA ALA A 94 -1.34 -8.40 6.56
C ALA A 94 -0.31 -9.50 6.72
N LYS A 95 0.70 -9.45 5.85
CA LYS A 95 1.84 -10.36 5.84
C LYS A 95 3.11 -9.53 5.93
N THR A 96 3.97 -9.82 6.89
CA THR A 96 5.28 -9.17 7.05
C THR A 96 6.41 -10.19 6.94
N PHE A 97 7.61 -9.69 6.71
CA PHE A 97 8.85 -10.47 6.73
C PHE A 97 9.78 -9.93 7.81
N MET A 98 10.19 -10.80 8.74
CA MET A 98 11.14 -10.49 9.79
C MET A 98 12.55 -10.91 9.35
N ILE A 99 13.42 -9.93 9.19
CA ILE A 99 14.72 -10.06 8.50
C ILE A 99 15.66 -10.99 9.27
N LYS A 100 15.85 -10.75 10.56
CA LYS A 100 16.81 -11.49 11.39
C LYS A 100 16.54 -12.99 11.47
N HIS A 101 15.27 -13.37 11.36
CA HIS A 101 14.81 -14.74 11.56
C HIS A 101 14.31 -15.40 10.28
N ASP A 102 14.41 -14.73 9.13
CA ASP A 102 13.94 -15.21 7.82
C ASP A 102 12.53 -15.82 7.90
N ARG A 103 11.62 -15.13 8.60
CA ARG A 103 10.27 -15.64 8.91
C ARG A 103 9.19 -14.69 8.44
N ARG A 104 8.10 -15.28 7.96
CA ARG A 104 6.87 -14.56 7.65
C ARG A 104 5.99 -14.50 8.90
N ASN A 105 5.42 -13.34 9.18
CA ASN A 105 4.38 -13.19 10.20
C ASN A 105 3.09 -12.72 9.54
N TYR A 106 1.98 -13.11 10.15
CA TYR A 106 0.65 -12.73 9.71
C TYR A 106 -0.05 -11.93 10.80
N TRP A 107 -0.91 -11.02 10.38
CA TRP A 107 -1.58 -10.08 11.26
C TRP A 107 -3.02 -9.91 10.83
N ILE A 108 -3.89 -9.68 11.81
CA ILE A 108 -5.28 -9.27 11.60
C ILE A 108 -5.46 -7.94 12.33
N ILE A 109 -6.09 -6.98 11.67
CA ILE A 109 -6.42 -5.67 12.23
C ILE A 109 -7.94 -5.51 12.16
N ASN A 110 -8.57 -5.28 13.31
CA ASN A 110 -9.96 -4.80 13.36
C ASN A 110 -9.95 -3.28 13.15
N LYS A 111 -10.74 -2.80 12.19
CA LYS A 111 -10.81 -1.37 11.84
C LYS A 111 -11.67 -0.50 12.76
N GLU A 112 -12.35 -1.09 13.73
CA GLU A 112 -13.16 -0.36 14.71
C GLU A 112 -12.27 0.36 15.75
N PHE A 113 -11.53 1.37 15.29
CA PHE A 113 -10.79 2.31 16.11
C PHE A 113 -11.67 3.54 16.38
N ASN A 114 -11.95 3.82 17.66
CA ASN A 114 -12.68 5.03 18.03
C ASN A 114 -11.70 6.17 18.33
N ILE A 115 -11.04 6.70 17.29
CA ILE A 115 -9.95 7.68 17.46
C ILE A 115 -10.11 8.98 16.66
N ASN A 116 -11.13 9.11 15.80
CA ASN A 116 -11.35 10.28 14.92
C ASN A 116 -11.58 11.61 15.66
N ASN A 117 -11.82 11.58 16.98
CA ASN A 117 -11.99 12.77 17.82
C ASN A 117 -10.93 12.86 18.92
N LEU A 118 -9.89 12.03 18.86
CA LEU A 118 -8.80 12.06 19.82
C LEU A 118 -7.63 12.84 19.24
N ASP A 119 -7.11 13.77 20.04
CA ASP A 119 -5.84 14.41 19.75
C ASP A 119 -4.72 13.43 20.12
N CYS A 120 -4.11 12.78 19.12
CA CYS A 120 -3.05 11.80 19.32
C CYS A 120 -1.73 12.40 19.84
N GLU A 121 -1.58 13.73 19.89
CA GLU A 121 -0.48 14.37 20.61
C GLU A 121 -0.71 14.34 22.13
N LYS A 122 -1.98 14.29 22.56
CA LYS A 122 -2.38 14.27 23.97
C LYS A 122 -2.84 12.90 24.47
N ALA A 123 -3.30 12.05 23.57
CA ALA A 123 -3.82 10.71 23.86
C ALA A 123 -2.87 9.63 23.33
N ASN A 124 -2.83 8.47 24.00
CA ASN A 124 -2.04 7.32 23.56
C ASN A 124 -2.76 6.54 22.46
N CYS A 125 -2.88 7.15 21.28
CA CYS A 125 -3.55 6.54 20.11
C CYS A 125 -2.88 5.24 19.69
N ASP A 126 -1.56 5.15 19.79
CA ASP A 126 -0.78 3.95 19.49
C ASP A 126 -1.33 2.74 20.27
N SER A 127 -1.55 2.90 21.59
CA SER A 127 -2.09 1.81 22.41
C SER A 127 -3.52 1.42 22.02
N ILE A 128 -4.35 2.38 21.63
CA ILE A 128 -5.73 2.11 21.17
C ILE A 128 -5.69 1.31 19.87
N ILE A 129 -4.88 1.74 18.91
CA ILE A 129 -4.73 1.06 17.61
C ILE A 129 -4.16 -0.34 17.83
N GLN A 130 -3.08 -0.48 18.59
CA GLN A 130 -2.43 -1.77 18.86
C GLN A 130 -3.36 -2.74 19.59
N SER A 131 -4.31 -2.26 20.40
CA SER A 131 -5.30 -3.12 21.08
C SER A 131 -6.26 -3.86 20.13
N LYS A 132 -6.36 -3.41 18.87
CA LYS A 132 -7.22 -3.99 17.83
C LYS A 132 -6.45 -4.90 16.86
N ILE A 133 -5.17 -5.13 17.12
CA ILE A 133 -4.28 -5.94 16.30
C ILE A 133 -4.10 -7.32 16.93
N ILE A 134 -4.20 -8.35 16.09
CA ILE A 134 -3.92 -9.73 16.46
C ILE A 134 -2.70 -10.21 15.68
N GLY A 135 -1.61 -10.49 16.38
CA GLY A 135 -0.40 -11.06 15.83
C GLY A 135 0.84 -10.80 16.68
N PRO A 136 2.04 -11.21 16.24
CA PRO A 136 2.30 -11.96 15.00
C PRO A 136 1.76 -13.39 15.06
N LEU A 137 1.18 -13.87 13.96
CA LEU A 137 0.65 -15.23 13.80
C LEU A 137 1.47 -16.02 12.77
N ASP A 138 1.38 -17.35 12.82
CA ASP A 138 1.69 -18.21 11.68
C ASP A 138 0.48 -18.33 10.73
N TYR A 139 0.69 -18.94 9.56
CA TYR A 139 -0.34 -19.05 8.53
C TYR A 139 -1.54 -19.93 8.93
N GLN A 140 -1.33 -20.99 9.69
CA GLN A 140 -2.42 -21.86 10.15
C GLN A 140 -3.29 -21.13 11.16
N THR A 141 -2.65 -20.46 12.13
CA THR A 141 -3.34 -19.63 13.12
C THR A 141 -4.13 -18.49 12.46
N LEU A 142 -3.58 -17.85 11.41
CA LEU A 142 -4.32 -16.87 10.61
C LEU A 142 -5.59 -17.48 10.01
N LYS A 143 -5.49 -18.66 9.38
CA LYS A 143 -6.64 -19.32 8.76
C LYS A 143 -7.73 -19.68 9.78
N GLU A 144 -7.34 -20.19 10.93
CA GLU A 144 -8.25 -20.51 12.02
C GLU A 144 -8.97 -19.25 12.52
N LYS A 145 -8.23 -18.16 12.73
CA LYS A 145 -8.80 -16.86 13.14
C LYS A 145 -9.71 -16.27 12.07
N ASN A 146 -9.33 -16.32 10.79
CA ASN A 146 -10.17 -15.85 9.69
C ASN A 146 -11.51 -16.58 9.68
N LYS A 147 -11.50 -17.91 9.87
CA LYS A 147 -12.73 -18.70 9.96
C LYS A 147 -13.56 -18.32 11.20
N ALA A 148 -12.93 -18.22 12.37
CA ALA A 148 -13.61 -17.91 13.63
C ALA A 148 -14.25 -16.51 13.64
N LEU A 149 -13.60 -15.54 12.98
CA LEU A 149 -14.03 -14.15 12.90
C LEU A 149 -14.85 -13.85 11.63
N ASN A 150 -15.12 -14.85 10.79
CA ASN A 150 -15.79 -14.70 9.49
C ASN A 150 -15.12 -13.67 8.56
N ILE A 151 -13.80 -13.61 8.58
CA ILE A 151 -13.00 -12.73 7.71
C ILE A 151 -12.85 -13.38 6.34
N ASN A 152 -13.58 -12.86 5.35
CA ASN A 152 -13.50 -13.31 3.97
C ASN A 152 -12.34 -12.62 3.20
N LEU A 153 -11.11 -12.78 3.70
CA LEU A 153 -9.89 -12.27 3.07
C LEU A 153 -8.84 -13.39 2.99
N THR A 154 -8.02 -13.38 1.95
CA THR A 154 -6.94 -14.35 1.75
C THR A 154 -5.64 -13.65 1.31
N LEU A 155 -4.51 -14.18 1.77
CA LEU A 155 -3.17 -13.76 1.37
C LEU A 155 -2.48 -14.91 0.64
N GLU A 156 -1.71 -14.60 -0.39
CA GLU A 156 -0.86 -15.59 -1.06
C GLU A 156 0.30 -16.02 -0.14
N HIS A 157 0.63 -17.31 -0.17
CA HIS A 157 1.66 -17.89 0.69
C HIS A 157 3.07 -17.67 0.12
#